data_AF-A0A7K0N7F4-F1
#
_entry.id   AF-A0A7K0N7F4-F1
#
_cell.length_a   1.000
_cell.length_b   1.000
_cell.length_c   1.000
_cell.angle_alpha   90.00
_cell.angle_beta   90.00
_cell.angle_gamma   90.00
#
_symmetry.space_group_name_H-M   'P 1'
#
loop_
_entity.id
_entity.type
_entity.pdbx_description
1 polymer ?
#
loop_
_entity_poly.entity_id
_entity_poly.type
_entity_poly.pdbx_seq_one_letter_code
_entity_poly.pdbx_strand_id
1 'polypeptide(L)' 'MTTPEAVAGLGRVHIVGIGGAGMSGIARIMVAQGMQVSGSDA' A
#
# COMPACT_ATOMS: atom_id res chain seq x y z
N MET A 1 -2.22 -3.61 -24.60
CA MET A 1 -1.58 -2.95 -23.45
C MET A 1 -2.26 -3.51 -22.21
N THR A 2 -1.67 -4.50 -21.57
CA THR A 2 -2.21 -5.09 -20.33
C THR A 2 -2.09 -4.04 -19.23
N THR A 3 -3.22 -3.44 -18.86
CA THR A 3 -3.31 -2.58 -17.67
C THR A 3 -2.90 -3.41 -16.46
N PRO A 4 -2.14 -2.85 -15.50
CA PRO A 4 -1.84 -3.55 -14.26
C PRO A 4 -3.11 -3.60 -13.40
N GLU A 5 -4.01 -4.54 -13.67
CA GLU A 5 -5.22 -4.80 -12.86
C GLU A 5 -4.86 -5.28 -11.44
N ALA A 6 -3.61 -5.74 -11.24
CA ALA A 6 -3.12 -6.25 -9.97
C ALA A 6 -3.27 -5.27 -8.81
N VAL A 7 -3.30 -3.95 -9.07
CA VAL A 7 -3.34 -2.93 -8.01
C VAL A 7 -4.72 -2.28 -7.87
N ALA A 8 -5.47 -2.17 -8.96
CA ALA A 8 -6.80 -1.53 -8.98
C ALA A 8 -7.87 -2.33 -8.19
N GLY A 9 -7.64 -3.64 -7.96
CA GLY A 9 -8.57 -4.51 -7.25
C GLY A 9 -8.28 -4.74 -5.77
N LEU A 10 -7.18 -4.21 -5.22
CA LEU A 10 -6.75 -4.55 -3.85
C LEU A 10 -7.66 -3.97 -2.74
N GLY A 11 -8.41 -2.91 -3.05
CA GLY A 11 -9.31 -2.27 -2.10
C GLY A 11 -8.57 -1.68 -0.88
N ARG A 12 -8.77 -2.27 0.30
CA ARG A 12 -8.10 -1.87 1.55
C ARG A 12 -6.86 -2.73 1.79
N VAL A 13 -5.72 -2.09 2.02
CA VAL A 13 -4.44 -2.76 2.27
C VAL A 13 -4.04 -2.62 3.74
N HIS A 14 -3.55 -3.71 4.35
CA HIS A 14 -2.92 -3.68 5.67
C HIS A 14 -1.44 -4.05 5.56
N ILE A 15 -0.57 -3.20 6.08
CA ILE A 15 0.88 -3.38 6.03
C ILE A 15 1.40 -3.72 7.43
N VAL A 16 2.01 -4.90 7.56
CA VAL A 16 2.74 -5.31 8.79
C VAL A 16 4.18 -4.79 8.70
N GLY A 17 4.70 -4.21 9.78
CA GLY A 17 6.03 -3.60 9.82
C GLY A 17 6.06 -2.22 9.16
N ILE A 18 4.97 -1.46 9.22
CA ILE A 18 4.81 -0.22 8.45
C ILE A 18 5.82 0.87 8.86
N GLY A 19 6.34 0.87 10.09
CA GLY A 19 7.29 1.87 10.57
C GLY A 19 8.69 1.75 9.96
N GLY A 20 9.01 0.65 9.29
CA GLY A 20 10.23 0.52 8.51
C GLY A 20 10.27 1.47 7.30
N ALA A 21 11.41 2.09 7.02
CA ALA A 21 11.55 3.09 5.96
C ALA A 21 11.09 2.59 4.57
N GLY A 22 11.32 1.32 4.26
CA GLY A 22 10.85 0.70 3.01
C GLY A 22 9.33 0.61 2.95
N MET A 23 8.70 0.02 3.96
CA MET A 23 7.25 -0.18 4.01
C MET A 23 6.48 1.13 4.13
N SER A 24 7.02 2.10 4.87
CA SER A 24 6.51 3.48 4.90
C SER A 24 6.53 4.16 3.53
N GLY A 25 7.59 3.93 2.73
CA GLY A 25 7.68 4.45 1.37
C GLY A 25 6.62 3.84 0.44
N ILE A 26 6.45 2.52 0.52
CA ILE A 26 5.42 1.79 -0.23
C ILE A 26 4.02 2.28 0.16
N ALA A 27 3.75 2.42 1.47
CA ALA A 27 2.47 2.92 1.97
C ALA A 27 2.14 4.32 1.44
N ARG A 28 3.13 5.22 1.39
CA ARG A 28 2.96 6.57 0.83
C ARG A 28 2.57 6.54 -0.65
N ILE A 29 3.21 5.68 -1.44
CA ILE A 29 2.87 5.52 -2.86
C ILE A 29 1.43 5.01 -3.01
N MET A 30 1.05 3.98 -2.24
CA MET A 30 -0.31 3.42 -2.29
C MET A 30 -1.38 4.45 -1.91
N VAL A 31 -1.15 5.24 -0.86
CA VAL A 31 -2.05 6.35 -0.48
C VAL A 31 -2.14 7.40 -1.59
N ALA A 32 -1.02 7.77 -2.21
CA ALA A 32 -1.00 8.71 -3.34
C ALA A 32 -1.77 8.19 -4.57
N GLN A 33 -1.88 6.86 -4.72
CA GLN A 33 -2.71 6.19 -5.73
C GLN A 33 -4.18 6.05 -5.32
N GLY A 34 -4.60 6.62 -4.18
CA GLY A 34 -5.99 6.64 -3.72
C GLY A 34 -6.41 5.38 -2.94
N MET A 35 -5.46 4.54 -2.53
CA MET A 35 -5.76 3.34 -1.76
C MET A 35 -5.90 3.65 -0.28
N GLN A 36 -6.82 2.94 0.38
CA GLN A 36 -6.93 2.97 1.82
C GLN A 36 -5.91 2.00 2.41
N VAL A 37 -4.92 2.55 3.11
CA VAL A 37 -3.84 1.78 3.74
C VAL A 37 -3.98 1.88 5.27
N SER A 38 -3.90 0.74 5.92
CA SER A 38 -3.74 0.61 7.37
C SER A 38 -2.42 -0.13 7.66
N GLY A 39 -1.94 -0.08 8.90
CA GLY A 39 -0.73 -0.81 9.24
C GLY A 39 -0.59 -1.09 10.73
N SER A 40 0.31 -2.02 11.02
CA SER A 40 0.75 -2.38 12.36
C SER A 40 2.27 -2.40 12.39
N ASP A 41 2.83 -2.11 13.56
CA ASP A 41 4.25 -2.26 13.85
C ASP A 41 4.43 -2.65 15.32
N ALA A 42 5.66 -3.05 15.69
CA ALA A 42 6.01 -3.46 17.05
C ALA A 42 6.06 -2.29 18.05
#